data_AF-A0A2I0NV19-F1
#
_entry.id   AF-A0A2I0NV19-F1
#
_cell.length_a   1.000
_cell.length_b   1.000
_cell.length_c   1.000
_cell.angle_alpha   90.00
_cell.angle_beta   90.00
_cell.angle_gamma   90.00
#
_symmetry.space_group_name_H-M   'P 1'
#
loop_
_entity.id
_entity.type
_entity.pdbx_description
1 polymer ?
#
loop_
_entity_poly.entity_id
_entity_poly.type
_entity_poly.pdbx_seq_one_letter_code
_entity_poly.pdbx_strand_id
1 'polypeptide(L)'
;DTANSILDTVGTRYVITDIEMDTGKFWAMSTWYNSSLATAPYQMTLLTPSQNNPDSYEPALLNKQSYYLTTVSRLHNFDGSMTPASNVYYIEYADPKITQVTLPVITAAEAMNASEANRRADEYNLKAPAGYHAIALSPAITLPIDTVPALQHYRLVHESPSNVFNAKTPDVKYVKIFEYVKGAHIKGEGIIEVPVVTNTGREYTYRQASVNGEFIVPYSTAGNSYDVRTTGKYRIVGSGKEYDVPEYAVMQGSVIQ
;
A
#
# COMPACT_ATOMS: atom_id res chain seq x y z
N ASP A 1 -12.25 -2.16 10.86
CA ASP A 1 -11.37 -2.84 9.90
C ASP A 1 -11.24 -4.30 10.36
N THR A 2 -11.36 -5.28 9.44
CA THR A 2 -11.27 -6.72 9.75
C THR A 2 -9.92 -7.09 10.37
N ALA A 3 -8.83 -6.46 9.95
CA ALA A 3 -7.50 -6.74 10.50
C ALA A 3 -7.43 -6.40 11.99
N ASN A 4 -7.90 -5.21 12.37
CA ASN A 4 -7.94 -4.75 13.77
C ASN A 4 -8.72 -5.73 14.64
N SER A 5 -9.91 -6.16 14.20
CA SER A 5 -10.72 -7.12 14.96
C SER A 5 -10.02 -8.47 15.19
N ILE A 6 -9.23 -8.96 14.23
CA ILE A 6 -8.43 -10.17 14.40
C ILE A 6 -7.36 -9.93 15.47
N LEU A 7 -6.60 -8.83 15.37
CA LEU A 7 -5.53 -8.50 16.32
C LEU A 7 -6.06 -8.30 17.74
N ASP A 8 -7.21 -7.63 17.89
CA ASP A 8 -7.90 -7.45 19.17
C ASP A 8 -8.28 -8.81 19.78
N THR A 9 -8.81 -9.72 18.96
CA THR A 9 -9.27 -11.05 19.41
C THR A 9 -8.12 -11.91 19.94
N VAL A 10 -6.96 -11.86 19.28
CA VAL A 10 -5.79 -12.68 19.67
C VAL A 10 -4.80 -11.94 20.58
N GLY A 11 -5.06 -10.68 20.92
CA GLY A 11 -4.20 -9.88 21.77
C GLY A 11 -2.85 -9.52 21.14
N THR A 12 -2.80 -9.34 19.81
CA THR A 12 -1.57 -8.96 19.11
C THR A 12 -1.15 -7.54 19.49
N ARG A 13 0.11 -7.39 19.90
CA ARG A 13 0.72 -6.07 20.14
C ARG A 13 1.67 -5.63 19.03
N TYR A 14 2.39 -6.58 18.42
CA TYR A 14 3.39 -6.28 17.40
C TYR A 14 3.13 -7.07 16.13
N VAL A 15 3.35 -6.42 15.00
CA VAL A 15 3.30 -7.03 13.66
C VAL A 15 4.67 -6.88 13.03
N ILE A 16 5.24 -7.98 12.56
CA ILE A 16 6.52 -8.01 11.87
C ILE A 16 6.23 -8.35 10.41
N THR A 17 6.82 -7.58 9.49
CA THR A 17 6.72 -7.80 8.05
C THR A 17 8.13 -7.86 7.46
N ASP A 18 8.34 -8.74 6.50
CA ASP A 18 9.51 -8.71 5.62
C ASP A 18 9.09 -8.53 4.16
N ILE A 19 10.08 -8.23 3.31
CA ILE A 19 9.84 -8.07 1.88
C ILE A 19 9.35 -9.34 1.23
N GLU A 20 9.74 -10.50 1.75
CA GLU A 20 9.30 -11.79 1.21
C GLU A 20 7.79 -11.97 1.41
N MET A 21 7.23 -11.62 2.57
CA MET A 21 5.78 -11.61 2.81
C MET A 21 5.04 -10.73 1.81
N ASP A 22 5.54 -9.53 1.53
CA ASP A 22 4.91 -8.61 0.59
C ASP A 22 5.06 -9.03 -0.89
N THR A 23 6.06 -9.85 -1.19
CA THR A 23 6.38 -10.30 -2.56
C THR A 23 6.34 -11.83 -2.70
N GLY A 24 7.47 -12.52 -2.52
CA GLY A 24 7.66 -13.94 -2.85
C GLY A 24 6.78 -14.94 -2.08
N LYS A 25 6.31 -14.59 -0.88
CA LYS A 25 5.40 -15.39 -0.03
C LYS A 25 3.95 -14.89 -0.09
N PHE A 26 3.68 -13.77 -0.77
CA PHE A 26 2.34 -13.19 -0.87
C PHE A 26 1.32 -14.19 -1.44
N TRP A 27 1.74 -14.97 -2.46
CA TRP A 27 0.90 -15.99 -3.08
C TRP A 27 0.47 -17.07 -2.08
N ALA A 28 1.36 -17.47 -1.17
CA ALA A 28 1.05 -18.48 -0.17
C ALA A 28 0.02 -17.92 0.83
N MET A 29 0.26 -16.72 1.37
CA MET A 29 -0.65 -16.10 2.34
C MET A 29 -2.06 -15.86 1.77
N SER A 30 -2.15 -15.38 0.53
CA SER A 30 -3.44 -15.16 -0.15
C SER A 30 -4.17 -16.48 -0.43
N THR A 31 -3.45 -17.54 -0.81
CA THR A 31 -4.03 -18.89 -1.01
C THR A 31 -4.52 -19.50 0.29
N TRP A 32 -3.78 -19.35 1.39
CA TRP A 32 -4.22 -19.82 2.71
C TRP A 32 -5.45 -19.07 3.21
N TYR A 33 -5.55 -17.77 2.93
CA TYR A 33 -6.73 -16.97 3.27
C TYR A 33 -7.95 -17.37 2.44
N ASN A 34 -7.78 -17.59 1.13
CA ASN A 34 -8.84 -18.05 0.25
C ASN A 34 -8.26 -18.90 -0.89
N SER A 35 -8.39 -20.23 -0.76
CA SER A 35 -7.81 -21.18 -1.72
C SER A 35 -8.49 -21.17 -3.08
N SER A 36 -9.72 -20.65 -3.16
CA SER A 36 -10.47 -20.57 -4.43
C SER A 36 -10.05 -19.36 -5.27
N LEU A 37 -9.77 -18.22 -4.62
CA LEU A 37 -9.38 -16.99 -5.31
C LEU A 37 -7.86 -16.82 -5.40
N ALA A 38 -7.11 -17.31 -4.41
CA ALA A 38 -5.66 -17.16 -4.29
C ALA A 38 -5.19 -15.72 -4.56
N THR A 39 -4.24 -15.52 -5.48
CA THR A 39 -3.70 -14.20 -5.85
C THR A 39 -4.57 -13.42 -6.83
N ALA A 40 -5.54 -14.06 -7.50
CA ALA A 40 -6.28 -13.47 -8.61
C ALA A 40 -6.97 -12.12 -8.28
N PRO A 41 -7.48 -11.88 -7.05
CA PRO A 41 -8.01 -10.57 -6.69
C PRO A 41 -6.97 -9.47 -6.66
N TYR A 42 -5.70 -9.80 -6.40
CA TYR A 42 -4.61 -8.86 -6.05
C TYR A 42 -3.61 -8.66 -7.17
N GLN A 43 -3.35 -9.70 -7.95
CA GLN A 43 -2.31 -9.72 -8.97
C GLN A 43 -2.82 -10.38 -10.25
N MET A 44 -2.19 -10.06 -11.36
CA MET A 44 -2.49 -10.64 -12.67
C MET A 44 -1.19 -10.92 -13.41
N THR A 45 -1.05 -12.14 -13.93
CA THR A 45 0.03 -12.48 -14.85
C THR A 45 -0.46 -12.34 -16.28
N LEU A 46 0.22 -11.50 -17.06
CA LEU A 46 -0.03 -11.31 -18.48
C LEU A 46 1.21 -11.68 -19.29
N LEU A 47 1.03 -12.07 -20.54
CA LEU A 47 2.13 -12.35 -21.46
C LEU A 47 2.47 -11.11 -22.26
N THR A 48 3.74 -10.71 -22.23
CA THR A 48 4.30 -9.68 -23.12
C THR A 48 5.02 -10.35 -24.29
N PRO A 49 4.71 -10.01 -25.55
CA PRO A 49 5.50 -10.45 -26.69
C PRO A 49 6.97 -10.05 -26.53
N SER A 50 7.88 -10.98 -26.77
CA SER A 50 9.32 -10.70 -26.71
C SER A 50 9.73 -9.75 -27.83
N GLN A 51 10.58 -8.78 -27.51
CA GLN A 51 11.11 -7.83 -28.50
C GLN A 51 11.93 -8.51 -29.61
N ASN A 52 12.55 -9.66 -29.30
CA ASN A 52 13.48 -10.34 -30.19
C ASN A 52 12.81 -11.45 -31.02
N ASN A 53 11.66 -11.95 -30.58
CA ASN A 53 10.91 -12.98 -31.30
C ASN A 53 9.40 -12.81 -31.01
N PRO A 54 8.61 -12.33 -31.99
CA PRO A 54 7.17 -12.12 -31.85
C PRO A 54 6.38 -13.38 -31.45
N ASP A 55 6.91 -14.58 -31.73
CA ASP A 55 6.30 -15.86 -31.39
C ASP A 55 6.66 -16.35 -29.98
N SER A 56 7.42 -15.56 -29.21
CA SER A 56 7.79 -15.87 -27.82
C SER A 56 7.21 -14.83 -26.87
N TYR A 57 6.86 -15.30 -25.67
CA TYR A 57 6.19 -14.50 -24.65
C TYR A 57 6.92 -14.60 -23.32
N GLU A 58 6.99 -13.48 -22.62
CA GLU A 58 7.51 -13.39 -21.25
C GLU A 58 6.36 -13.08 -20.28
N PRO A 59 6.26 -13.77 -19.13
CA PRO A 59 5.25 -13.47 -18.13
C PRO A 59 5.59 -12.20 -17.35
N ALA A 60 4.63 -11.28 -17.27
CA ALA A 60 4.66 -10.10 -16.43
C ALA A 60 3.63 -10.24 -15.32
N LEU A 61 4.08 -10.36 -14.06
CA LEU A 61 3.22 -10.29 -12.88
C LEU A 61 3.01 -8.82 -12.51
N LEU A 62 1.76 -8.38 -12.51
CA LEU A 62 1.38 -7.01 -12.21
C LEU A 62 0.37 -6.95 -11.06
N ASN A 63 0.39 -5.87 -10.31
CA ASN A 63 -0.46 -5.65 -9.14
C ASN A 63 -1.73 -4.88 -9.52
N LYS A 64 -2.85 -5.28 -8.92
CA LYS A 64 -4.13 -4.57 -8.93
C LYS A 64 -4.22 -3.65 -7.71
N GLN A 65 -5.19 -2.73 -7.69
CA GLN A 65 -5.33 -1.80 -6.56
C GLN A 65 -5.53 -2.52 -5.21
N SER A 66 -6.28 -3.62 -5.23
CA SER A 66 -6.55 -4.49 -4.09
C SER A 66 -5.29 -5.03 -3.40
N TYR A 67 -4.18 -5.24 -4.13
CA TYR A 67 -2.89 -5.64 -3.53
C TYR A 67 -2.40 -4.57 -2.54
N TYR A 68 -2.42 -3.30 -2.96
CA TYR A 68 -1.99 -2.16 -2.14
C TYR A 68 -2.91 -1.89 -0.94
N LEU A 69 -4.13 -2.42 -0.97
CA LEU A 69 -5.08 -2.33 0.15
C LEU A 69 -4.91 -3.45 1.18
N THR A 70 -4.07 -4.46 0.92
CA THR A 70 -3.76 -5.48 1.91
C THR A 70 -2.98 -4.91 3.09
N THR A 71 -3.14 -5.50 4.28
CA THR A 71 -2.43 -5.03 5.48
C THR A 71 -0.91 -5.17 5.33
N VAL A 72 -0.42 -6.25 4.69
CA VAL A 72 1.02 -6.44 4.46
C VAL A 72 1.59 -5.35 3.55
N SER A 73 0.91 -5.00 2.45
CA SER A 73 1.38 -3.95 1.55
C SER A 73 1.32 -2.57 2.19
N ARG A 74 0.22 -2.24 2.88
CA ARG A 74 0.07 -0.96 3.61
C ARG A 74 1.16 -0.75 4.65
N LEU A 75 1.48 -1.77 5.43
CA LEU A 75 2.56 -1.71 6.42
C LEU A 75 3.93 -1.68 5.72
N HIS A 76 4.21 -2.68 4.88
CA HIS A 76 5.56 -2.91 4.39
C HIS A 76 5.99 -1.88 3.34
N ASN A 77 5.13 -1.48 2.42
CA ASN A 77 5.50 -0.61 1.30
C ASN A 77 5.33 0.87 1.64
N PHE A 78 4.38 1.19 2.53
CA PHE A 78 3.96 2.56 2.80
C PHE A 78 4.12 2.99 4.27
N ASP A 79 4.75 2.15 5.10
CA ASP A 79 4.98 2.43 6.53
C ASP A 79 3.68 2.69 7.32
N GLY A 80 2.54 2.19 6.83
CA GLY A 80 1.21 2.47 7.38
C GLY A 80 0.66 3.87 7.03
N SER A 81 1.38 4.67 6.25
CA SER A 81 1.01 6.03 5.85
C SER A 81 0.08 6.04 4.64
N MET A 82 -0.79 7.06 4.57
CA MET A 82 -1.57 7.34 3.37
C MET A 82 -0.64 7.64 2.19
N THR A 83 -0.86 6.96 1.07
CA THR A 83 -0.06 7.10 -0.14
C THR A 83 -0.95 7.44 -1.33
N PRO A 84 -0.70 8.54 -2.06
CA PRO A 84 -1.49 8.89 -3.24
C PRO A 84 -1.24 7.93 -4.40
N ALA A 85 -2.16 7.93 -5.37
CA ALA A 85 -2.00 7.20 -6.61
C ALA A 85 -0.72 7.60 -7.37
N SER A 86 -0.16 6.64 -8.11
CA SER A 86 1.08 6.79 -8.89
C SER A 86 0.82 6.77 -10.40
N ASN A 87 1.91 6.86 -11.18
CA ASN A 87 1.88 6.49 -12.59
C ASN A 87 1.90 4.96 -12.71
N VAL A 88 1.03 4.43 -13.57
CA VAL A 88 0.76 3.00 -13.75
C VAL A 88 0.58 2.70 -15.24
N TYR A 89 0.39 1.44 -15.60
CA TYR A 89 0.08 1.06 -16.98
C TYR A 89 -1.42 0.99 -17.20
N TYR A 90 -1.90 1.67 -18.24
CA TYR A 90 -3.09 1.25 -18.96
C TYR A 90 -2.68 0.08 -19.86
N ILE A 91 -3.39 -1.05 -19.76
CA ILE A 91 -3.09 -2.28 -20.49
C ILE A 91 -4.34 -2.76 -21.20
N GLU A 92 -4.23 -2.99 -22.50
CA GLU A 92 -5.18 -3.79 -23.28
C GLU A 92 -4.65 -5.21 -23.41
N TYR A 93 -5.52 -6.20 -23.28
CA TYR A 93 -5.14 -7.60 -23.37
C TYR A 93 -6.25 -8.47 -23.99
N ALA A 94 -5.83 -9.58 -24.57
CA ALA A 94 -6.71 -10.57 -25.18
C ALA A 94 -6.67 -11.90 -24.40
N ASP A 95 -7.83 -12.53 -24.27
CA ASP A 95 -7.99 -13.79 -23.53
C ASP A 95 -7.25 -14.96 -24.21
N PRO A 96 -6.82 -15.97 -23.41
CA PRO A 96 -6.23 -17.22 -23.90
C PRO A 96 -6.97 -17.88 -25.07
N LYS A 97 -8.31 -17.79 -25.07
CA LYS A 97 -9.15 -18.39 -26.12
C LYS A 97 -8.99 -17.70 -27.48
N ILE A 98 -8.64 -16.42 -27.49
CA ILE A 98 -8.41 -15.63 -28.70
C ILE A 98 -6.99 -15.87 -29.22
N THR A 99 -6.02 -15.86 -28.30
CA THR A 99 -4.59 -15.89 -28.63
C THR A 99 -4.03 -17.31 -28.74
N GLN A 100 -4.79 -18.32 -28.33
CA GLN A 100 -4.40 -19.75 -28.33
C GLN A 100 -3.15 -20.05 -27.48
N VAL A 101 -2.86 -19.20 -26.49
CA VAL A 101 -1.82 -19.42 -25.47
C VAL A 101 -2.44 -19.55 -24.08
N THR A 102 -1.64 -19.89 -23.07
CA THR A 102 -2.15 -20.31 -21.74
C THR A 102 -2.57 -19.16 -20.82
N LEU A 103 -2.10 -17.93 -21.08
CA LEU A 103 -2.35 -16.74 -20.27
C LEU A 103 -2.80 -15.59 -21.17
N PRO A 104 -3.52 -14.58 -20.64
CA PRO A 104 -3.93 -13.44 -21.45
C PRO A 104 -2.70 -12.65 -21.93
N VAL A 105 -2.76 -12.16 -23.17
CA VAL A 105 -1.63 -11.51 -23.85
C VAL A 105 -1.86 -10.01 -23.94
N ILE A 106 -0.84 -9.24 -23.57
CA ILE A 106 -0.85 -7.78 -23.72
C ILE A 106 -0.83 -7.43 -25.22
N THR A 107 -1.81 -6.65 -25.66
CA THR A 107 -1.92 -6.14 -27.03
C THR A 107 -1.51 -4.67 -27.13
N ALA A 108 -1.66 -3.91 -26.04
CA ALA A 108 -1.14 -2.55 -25.91
C ALA A 108 -0.86 -2.24 -24.44
N ALA A 109 0.18 -1.45 -24.18
CA ALA A 109 0.48 -0.95 -22.84
C ALA A 109 1.06 0.46 -22.91
N GLU A 110 0.58 1.34 -22.05
CA GLU A 110 1.04 2.73 -21.99
C GLU A 110 1.11 3.20 -20.53
N ALA A 111 2.26 3.77 -20.14
CA ALA A 111 2.43 4.33 -18.81
C ALA A 111 1.78 5.72 -18.74
N MET A 112 0.90 5.93 -17.76
CA MET A 112 0.19 7.19 -17.57
C MET A 112 -0.23 7.38 -16.12
N ASN A 113 -0.86 8.50 -15.80
CA ASN A 113 -1.44 8.68 -14.47
C ASN A 113 -2.60 7.70 -14.24
N ALA A 114 -2.68 7.15 -13.04
CA ALA A 114 -3.71 6.23 -12.59
C ALA A 114 -5.16 6.61 -12.94
N SER A 115 -5.54 7.87 -12.72
CA SER A 115 -6.92 8.33 -12.99
C SER A 115 -7.29 8.18 -14.46
N GLU A 116 -6.35 8.54 -15.34
CA GLU A 116 -6.49 8.42 -16.78
C GLU A 116 -6.45 6.96 -17.24
N ALA A 117 -5.58 6.12 -16.65
CA ALA A 117 -5.52 4.70 -16.96
C ALA A 117 -6.85 3.99 -16.65
N ASN A 118 -7.44 4.27 -15.49
CA ASN A 118 -8.75 3.73 -15.10
C ASN A 118 -9.85 4.21 -16.05
N ARG A 119 -9.91 5.53 -16.32
CA ARG A 119 -10.90 6.11 -17.26
C ARG A 119 -10.84 5.45 -18.64
N ARG A 120 -9.64 5.32 -19.21
CA ARG A 120 -9.44 4.67 -20.51
C ARG A 120 -9.81 3.20 -20.50
N ALA A 121 -9.48 2.47 -19.43
CA ALA A 121 -9.84 1.06 -19.28
C ALA A 121 -11.37 0.88 -19.27
N ASP A 122 -12.09 1.71 -18.50
CA ASP A 122 -13.55 1.69 -18.45
C ASP A 122 -14.16 2.00 -19.83
N GLU A 123 -13.67 3.04 -20.51
CA GLU A 123 -14.12 3.42 -21.86
C GLU A 123 -13.86 2.36 -22.92
N TYR A 124 -12.73 1.66 -22.83
CA TYR A 124 -12.41 0.55 -23.71
C TYR A 124 -13.36 -0.63 -23.47
N ASN A 125 -13.55 -1.02 -22.21
CA ASN A 125 -14.35 -2.19 -21.83
C ASN A 125 -15.84 -2.06 -22.18
N LEU A 126 -16.37 -0.84 -22.29
CA LEU A 126 -17.75 -0.60 -22.75
C LEU A 126 -18.00 -1.04 -24.21
N LYS A 127 -16.95 -1.10 -25.03
CA LYS A 127 -17.04 -1.36 -26.48
C LYS A 127 -16.09 -2.47 -26.96
N ALA A 128 -15.41 -3.14 -26.03
CA ALA A 128 -14.42 -4.14 -26.37
C ALA A 128 -15.07 -5.34 -27.09
N PRO A 129 -14.45 -5.87 -28.16
CA PRO A 129 -14.87 -7.13 -28.74
C PRO A 129 -14.81 -8.27 -27.71
N ALA A 130 -15.63 -9.30 -27.89
CA ALA A 130 -15.62 -10.45 -26.97
C ALA A 130 -14.20 -11.06 -26.86
N GLY A 131 -13.71 -11.21 -25.63
CA GLY A 131 -12.38 -11.74 -25.33
C GLY A 131 -11.24 -10.71 -25.35
N TYR A 132 -11.55 -9.42 -25.52
CA TYR A 132 -10.63 -8.31 -25.37
C TYR A 132 -11.02 -7.44 -24.18
N HIS A 133 -10.04 -6.93 -23.46
CA HIS A 133 -10.24 -6.21 -22.20
C HIS A 133 -9.18 -5.13 -22.04
N ALA A 134 -9.45 -4.16 -21.18
CA ALA A 134 -8.47 -3.20 -20.70
C ALA A 134 -8.50 -3.09 -19.17
N ILE A 135 -7.36 -2.75 -18.57
CA ILE A 135 -7.20 -2.62 -17.12
C ILE A 135 -6.03 -1.70 -16.76
N ALA A 136 -6.15 -0.96 -15.65
CA ALA A 136 -5.01 -0.30 -15.02
C ALA A 136 -4.27 -1.30 -14.12
N LEU A 137 -2.97 -1.47 -14.32
CA LEU A 137 -2.12 -2.37 -13.54
C LEU A 137 -0.78 -1.72 -13.24
N SER A 138 -0.19 -2.10 -12.11
CA SER A 138 1.08 -1.53 -11.67
C SER A 138 2.19 -2.58 -11.63
N PRO A 139 3.41 -2.25 -12.11
CA PRO A 139 4.53 -3.18 -12.15
C PRO A 139 5.33 -3.23 -10.84
N ALA A 140 5.05 -2.35 -9.88
CA ALA A 140 5.91 -2.14 -8.71
C ALA A 140 5.11 -2.06 -7.41
N ILE A 141 5.68 -2.61 -6.34
CA ILE A 141 5.05 -2.67 -5.02
C ILE A 141 4.85 -1.29 -4.36
N THR A 142 5.52 -0.26 -4.87
CA THR A 142 5.49 1.12 -4.35
C THR A 142 4.67 2.09 -5.21
N LEU A 143 4.03 1.62 -6.30
CA LEU A 143 3.27 2.45 -7.23
C LEU A 143 1.77 2.08 -7.19
N PRO A 144 1.01 2.52 -6.18
CA PRO A 144 -0.41 2.19 -6.09
C PRO A 144 -1.23 2.84 -7.22
N ILE A 145 -2.31 2.18 -7.62
CA ILE A 145 -3.20 2.62 -8.72
C ILE A 145 -4.21 3.65 -8.22
N ASP A 146 -4.58 3.61 -6.95
CA ASP A 146 -5.41 4.61 -6.30
C ASP A 146 -4.83 4.94 -4.92
N THR A 147 -5.37 5.98 -4.29
CA THR A 147 -5.00 6.38 -2.94
C THR A 147 -5.13 5.20 -1.98
N VAL A 148 -4.03 4.88 -1.32
CA VAL A 148 -3.96 3.89 -0.25
C VAL A 148 -4.21 4.63 1.07
N PRO A 149 -5.27 4.29 1.82
CA PRO A 149 -5.54 4.93 3.10
C PRO A 149 -4.51 4.50 4.15
N ALA A 150 -4.23 5.41 5.08
CA ALA A 150 -3.38 5.12 6.23
C ALA A 150 -3.98 4.03 7.13
N LEU A 151 -3.10 3.31 7.81
CA LEU A 151 -3.46 2.44 8.93
C LEU A 151 -3.44 3.28 10.22
N GLN A 152 -4.61 3.46 10.82
CA GLN A 152 -4.84 4.38 11.95
C GLN A 152 -4.25 3.88 13.29
N HIS A 153 -4.03 2.56 13.40
CA HIS A 153 -3.70 1.86 14.64
C HIS A 153 -2.32 1.24 14.62
N TYR A 154 -1.46 1.59 13.66
CA TYR A 154 -0.17 0.94 13.47
C TYR A 154 0.92 2.01 13.35
N ARG A 155 1.94 1.90 14.20
CA ARG A 155 3.14 2.73 14.10
C ARG A 155 4.37 1.87 13.83
N LEU A 156 5.21 2.28 12.90
CA LEU A 156 6.54 1.71 12.73
C LEU A 156 7.35 1.99 14.00
N VAL A 157 7.93 0.96 14.59
CA VAL A 157 8.77 1.07 15.80
C VAL A 157 10.21 0.60 15.58
N HIS A 158 10.45 -0.15 14.51
CA HIS A 158 11.79 -0.56 14.11
C HIS A 158 11.84 -0.98 12.64
N GLU A 159 12.99 -0.80 12.01
CA GLU A 159 13.31 -1.36 10.70
C GLU A 159 14.76 -1.79 10.57
N SER A 160 15.01 -2.79 9.72
CA SER A 160 16.36 -3.26 9.40
C SER A 160 17.14 -2.23 8.57
N PRO A 161 18.49 -2.21 8.62
CA PRO A 161 19.29 -1.25 7.85
C PRO A 161 19.26 -1.49 6.33
N SER A 162 18.97 -2.70 5.88
CA SER A 162 19.06 -3.09 4.47
C SER A 162 17.87 -2.61 3.66
N ASN A 163 18.13 -1.84 2.59
CA ASN A 163 17.13 -1.54 1.55
C ASN A 163 16.99 -2.75 0.61
N VAL A 164 15.76 -3.06 0.20
CA VAL A 164 15.46 -4.11 -0.78
C VAL A 164 15.82 -3.69 -2.20
N PHE A 165 15.87 -2.38 -2.45
CA PHE A 165 16.27 -1.83 -3.74
C PHE A 165 17.77 -1.48 -3.73
N ASN A 166 18.44 -1.77 -4.85
CA ASN A 166 19.79 -1.27 -5.13
C ASN A 166 19.77 0.20 -5.58
N ALA A 167 19.02 1.03 -4.85
CA ALA A 167 18.85 2.46 -5.12
C ALA A 167 18.64 3.23 -3.80
N LYS A 168 18.80 4.55 -3.82
CA LYS A 168 18.46 5.40 -2.67
C LYS A 168 16.95 5.57 -2.49
N THR A 169 16.21 5.58 -3.58
CA THR A 169 14.75 5.71 -3.61
C THR A 169 14.19 4.77 -4.67
N PRO A 170 13.11 4.01 -4.39
CA PRO A 170 12.44 3.89 -3.09
C PRO A 170 13.32 3.24 -2.01
N ASP A 171 13.09 3.61 -0.76
CA ASP A 171 13.80 3.06 0.41
C ASP A 171 12.84 2.20 1.23
N VAL A 172 12.71 0.93 0.85
CA VAL A 172 11.88 -0.06 1.54
C VAL A 172 12.82 -1.02 2.27
N LYS A 173 12.74 -1.04 3.59
CA LYS A 173 13.61 -1.89 4.41
C LYS A 173 13.17 -3.34 4.38
N TYR A 174 14.15 -4.24 4.44
CA TYR A 174 13.94 -5.68 4.35
C TYR A 174 12.99 -6.23 5.43
N VAL A 175 13.16 -5.80 6.69
CA VAL A 175 12.27 -6.13 7.82
C VAL A 175 11.76 -4.85 8.48
N LYS A 176 10.49 -4.84 8.86
CA LYS A 176 9.83 -3.77 9.61
C LYS A 176 8.99 -4.33 10.76
N ILE A 177 9.03 -3.67 11.90
CA ILE A 177 8.26 -3.99 13.10
C ILE A 177 7.31 -2.83 13.38
N PHE A 178 6.03 -3.15 13.53
CA PHE A 178 4.98 -2.22 13.87
C PHE A 178 4.39 -2.57 15.23
N GLU A 179 4.02 -1.56 16.01
CA GLU A 179 3.16 -1.73 17.18
C GLU A 179 1.72 -1.39 16.80
N TYR A 180 0.80 -2.27 17.21
CA TYR A 180 -0.63 -2.05 17.16
C TYR A 180 -1.10 -1.31 18.42
N VAL A 181 -1.72 -0.14 18.23
CA VAL A 181 -2.09 0.80 19.30
C VAL A 181 -3.54 1.26 19.16
N LYS A 182 -4.12 1.73 20.26
CA LYS A 182 -5.46 2.33 20.22
C LYS A 182 -5.49 3.60 19.36
N GLY A 183 -4.42 4.40 19.40
CA GLY A 183 -4.28 5.63 18.62
C GLY A 183 -5.01 6.80 19.29
N ALA A 184 -4.40 7.98 19.27
CA ALA A 184 -5.01 9.17 19.86
C ALA A 184 -6.06 9.78 18.93
N HIS A 185 -7.15 10.31 19.48
CA HIS A 185 -8.26 10.85 18.71
C HIS A 185 -8.14 12.38 18.56
N ILE A 186 -8.13 12.89 17.33
CA ILE A 186 -8.10 14.33 17.00
C ILE A 186 -9.30 14.66 16.11
N LYS A 187 -10.11 15.65 16.49
CA LYS A 187 -11.22 16.12 15.63
C LYS A 187 -10.71 17.03 14.52
N GLY A 188 -11.19 16.79 13.30
CA GLY A 188 -10.86 17.63 12.15
C GLY A 188 -11.16 16.96 10.81
N GLU A 189 -11.12 17.77 9.77
CA GLU A 189 -11.34 17.34 8.38
C GLU A 189 -10.04 17.44 7.58
N GLY A 190 -10.00 16.78 6.43
CA GLY A 190 -8.87 16.86 5.50
C GLY A 190 -7.76 15.85 5.81
N ILE A 191 -6.50 16.28 5.69
CA ILE A 191 -5.31 15.43 5.85
C ILE A 191 -4.51 15.92 7.05
N ILE A 192 -4.15 15.02 7.95
CA ILE A 192 -3.20 15.27 9.04
C ILE A 192 -1.84 14.64 8.70
N GLU A 193 -0.75 15.30 9.09
CA GLU A 193 0.60 14.81 8.83
C GLU A 193 1.55 15.02 10.02
N VAL A 194 2.55 14.16 10.15
CA VAL A 194 3.66 14.30 11.11
C VAL A 194 4.97 13.78 10.52
N PRO A 195 6.10 14.49 10.65
CA PRO A 195 7.40 13.98 10.20
C PRO A 195 7.91 12.91 11.16
N VAL A 196 8.48 11.82 10.62
CA VAL A 196 9.00 10.67 11.35
C VAL A 196 10.42 10.36 10.90
N VAL A 197 11.30 10.07 11.86
CA VAL A 197 12.64 9.53 11.64
C VAL A 197 12.73 8.12 12.22
N THR A 198 13.32 7.19 11.48
CA THR A 198 13.47 5.80 11.90
C THR A 198 14.78 5.56 12.65
N ASN A 199 14.91 4.36 13.24
CA ASN A 199 16.14 3.91 13.89
C ASN A 199 17.35 3.79 12.94
N THR A 200 17.13 3.81 11.61
CA THR A 200 18.21 3.82 10.61
C THR A 200 18.47 5.22 10.04
N GLY A 201 17.83 6.26 10.61
CA GLY A 201 17.93 7.64 10.13
C GLY A 201 17.13 7.92 8.86
N ARG A 202 16.24 7.01 8.43
CA ARG A 202 15.35 7.25 7.29
C ARG A 202 14.25 8.22 7.73
N GLU A 203 13.98 9.22 6.90
CA GLU A 203 12.93 10.20 7.15
C GLU A 203 11.74 9.97 6.22
N TYR A 204 10.53 10.09 6.76
CA TYR A 204 9.29 10.11 5.98
C TYR A 204 8.23 10.95 6.70
N THR A 205 7.12 11.22 6.02
CA THR A 205 5.96 11.89 6.62
C THR A 205 4.81 10.90 6.72
N TYR A 206 4.34 10.64 7.93
CA TYR A 206 3.08 9.94 8.13
C TYR A 206 1.94 10.88 7.76
N ARG A 207 0.99 10.40 6.94
CA ARG A 207 -0.19 11.13 6.52
C ARG A 207 -1.43 10.28 6.72
N GLN A 208 -2.55 10.91 7.02
CA GLN A 208 -3.84 10.25 7.18
C GLN A 208 -4.97 11.19 6.76
N ALA A 209 -5.92 10.67 5.98
CA ALA A 209 -7.18 11.36 5.73
C ALA A 209 -8.15 11.17 6.91
N SER A 210 -8.94 12.20 7.19
CA SER A 210 -10.01 12.15 8.18
C SER A 210 -11.08 11.14 7.78
N VAL A 211 -11.64 10.45 8.77
CA VAL A 211 -12.79 9.58 8.60
C VAL A 211 -13.90 10.09 9.52
N ASN A 212 -15.00 10.56 8.94
CA ASN A 212 -16.14 11.13 9.69
C ASN A 212 -15.74 12.27 10.64
N GLY A 213 -14.87 13.19 10.19
CA GLY A 213 -14.44 14.35 10.96
C GLY A 213 -13.47 14.03 12.10
N GLU A 214 -12.78 12.90 12.04
CA GLU A 214 -11.82 12.46 13.04
C GLU A 214 -10.59 11.79 12.43
N PHE A 215 -9.44 12.06 13.06
CA PHE A 215 -8.20 11.32 12.90
C PHE A 215 -7.97 10.46 14.15
N ILE A 216 -7.61 9.20 13.92
CA ILE A 216 -7.04 8.32 14.96
C ILE A 216 -5.58 8.11 14.59
N VAL A 217 -4.67 8.70 15.35
CA VAL A 217 -3.25 8.80 14.99
C VAL A 217 -2.36 7.87 15.85
N PRO A 218 -1.43 7.11 15.25
CA PRO A 218 -0.70 6.06 15.96
C PRO A 218 0.66 6.50 16.53
N TYR A 219 1.21 7.65 16.12
CA TYR A 219 2.48 8.13 16.66
C TYR A 219 2.24 9.14 17.77
N SER A 220 3.09 9.11 18.80
CA SER A 220 3.17 10.17 19.80
C SER A 220 4.21 11.20 19.37
N THR A 221 4.01 12.47 19.71
CA THR A 221 4.99 13.54 19.54
C THR A 221 5.99 13.66 20.70
N ALA A 222 5.69 13.03 21.84
CA ALA A 222 6.56 13.00 23.00
C ALA A 222 6.36 11.75 23.87
N GLY A 223 7.44 11.30 24.50
CA GLY A 223 7.40 10.25 25.52
C GLY A 223 7.38 8.81 24.99
N ASN A 224 7.54 8.58 23.68
CA ASN A 224 7.79 7.22 23.19
C ASN A 224 9.18 6.74 23.61
N SER A 225 9.32 5.42 23.76
CA SER A 225 10.58 4.75 24.12
C SER A 225 11.27 4.08 22.92
N TYR A 226 10.78 4.29 21.70
CA TYR A 226 11.31 3.64 20.50
C TYR A 226 12.30 4.56 19.78
N ASP A 227 13.18 3.96 18.98
CA ASP A 227 14.12 4.71 18.16
C ASP A 227 13.45 5.31 16.91
N VAL A 228 12.29 4.79 16.51
CA VAL A 228 11.41 5.43 15.52
C VAL A 228 10.56 6.48 16.23
N ARG A 229 10.72 7.75 15.85
CA ARG A 229 10.10 8.88 16.54
C ARG A 229 9.69 9.97 15.58
N THR A 230 8.68 10.73 15.97
CA THR A 230 8.31 11.96 15.27
C THR A 230 9.32 13.06 15.56
N THR A 231 9.56 13.95 14.59
CA THR A 231 10.48 15.10 14.74
C THR A 231 9.76 16.44 14.83
N GLY A 232 8.42 16.42 14.89
CA GLY A 232 7.57 17.61 14.98
C GLY A 232 6.18 17.28 15.47
N LYS A 233 5.29 18.27 15.40
CA LYS A 233 3.87 18.13 15.77
C LYS A 233 3.06 17.53 14.63
N TYR A 234 1.91 16.97 14.97
CA TYR A 234 0.88 16.72 13.96
C TYR A 234 0.36 18.05 13.43
N ARG A 235 0.11 18.13 12.12
CA ARG A 235 -0.46 19.31 11.46
C ARG A 235 -1.60 18.91 10.54
N ILE A 236 -2.74 19.60 10.63
CA ILE A 236 -3.81 19.47 9.63
C ILE A 236 -3.48 20.37 8.45
N VAL A 237 -3.23 19.77 7.28
CA VAL A 237 -2.80 20.43 6.05
C VAL A 237 -3.78 21.54 5.67
N GLY A 238 -3.25 22.73 5.36
CA GLY A 238 -4.04 23.89 4.95
C GLY A 238 -4.81 24.63 6.06
N SER A 239 -4.85 24.09 7.29
CA SER A 239 -5.58 24.72 8.41
C SER A 239 -4.71 25.55 9.36
N GLY A 240 -3.40 25.28 9.40
CA GLY A 240 -2.48 25.84 10.39
C GLY A 240 -2.60 25.28 11.81
N LYS A 241 -3.52 24.33 12.07
CA LYS A 241 -3.67 23.68 13.37
C LYS A 241 -2.58 22.64 13.59
N GLU A 242 -2.00 22.65 14.79
CA GLU A 242 -0.96 21.72 15.23
C GLU A 242 -1.32 21.05 16.55
N TYR A 243 -0.90 19.80 16.73
CA TYR A 243 -1.24 18.98 17.91
C TYR A 243 0.00 18.29 18.47
N ASP A 244 0.15 18.38 19.79
CA ASP A 244 1.04 17.53 20.57
C ASP A 244 0.28 16.30 21.03
N VAL A 245 0.82 15.12 20.78
CA VAL A 245 0.20 13.84 21.08
C VAL A 245 1.09 13.08 22.06
N PRO A 246 0.80 13.07 23.36
CA PRO A 246 1.62 12.35 24.32
C PRO A 246 1.42 10.83 24.19
N GLU A 247 2.45 10.05 24.51
CA GLU A 247 2.43 8.59 24.43
C GLU A 247 1.23 7.94 25.14
N TYR A 248 0.84 8.43 26.32
CA TYR A 248 -0.29 7.87 27.05
C TYR A 248 -1.60 7.99 26.26
N ALA A 249 -1.78 9.04 25.46
CA ALA A 249 -3.00 9.24 24.69
C ALA A 249 -3.09 8.23 23.53
N VAL A 250 -1.96 7.92 22.89
CA VAL A 250 -1.86 6.86 21.87
C VAL A 250 -2.20 5.50 22.46
N MET A 251 -1.64 5.19 23.64
CA MET A 251 -1.84 3.89 24.28
C MET A 251 -3.26 3.71 24.85
N GLN A 252 -3.88 4.78 25.33
CA GLN A 252 -5.20 4.74 25.97
C GLN A 252 -6.36 4.99 25.00
N GLY A 253 -6.11 5.56 23.83
CA GLY A 253 -7.16 5.98 22.90
C GLY A 253 -7.78 7.32 23.28
N SER A 254 -7.00 8.22 23.89
CA SER A 254 -7.53 9.47 24.45
C SER A 254 -7.74 10.53 23.37
N VAL A 255 -8.68 11.44 23.63
CA VAL A 255 -8.94 12.61 22.79
C VAL A 255 -7.90 13.69 23.05
N ILE A 256 -7.39 14.29 21.98
CA ILE A 256 -6.53 15.47 21.96
C ILE A 256 -7.37 16.67 21.51
N GLN A 257 -7.27 17.77 22.24
CA GLN A 257 -8.01 19.02 21.98
C GLN A 257 -7.16 20.02 21.19
#